data_AF-A0A496UUH6-F1
#
_entry.id   AF-A0A496UUH6-F1
#
_cell.length_a   1.000
_cell.length_b   1.000
_cell.length_c   1.000
_cell.angle_alpha   90.00
_cell.angle_beta   90.00
_cell.angle_gamma   90.00
#
_symmetry.space_group_name_H-M   'P 1'
#
loop_
_entity.id
_entity.type
_entity.pdbx_description
1 polymer ?
#
loop_
_entity_poly.entity_id
_entity_poly.type
_entity_poly.pdbx_seq_one_letter_code
_entity_poly.pdbx_strand_id
1 'polypeptide(L)'
;MRDFCKQNRSVWVGLWGILVLLTVAACPGSARAQEIVAAEYYIDADPGLGLGTSFVPGPAGETTDTTITIPATGLVPGLHVIATRVQDTDGAWSVPDTRTFRVLADTTNEP
;
A
#
# COMPACT_ATOMS: atom_id res chain seq x y z
N MET A 1 -28.53 45.35 -3.51
CA MET A 1 -28.39 46.70 -4.10
C MET A 1 -26.93 47.10 -3.96
N ARG A 2 -26.27 47.36 -5.10
CA ARG A 2 -24.96 48.05 -5.23
C ARG A 2 -23.74 47.19 -4.86
N ASP A 3 -22.65 47.03 -5.62
CA ASP A 3 -22.18 47.59 -6.89
C ASP A 3 -21.14 46.60 -7.48
N PHE A 4 -21.23 46.28 -8.78
CA PHE A 4 -20.14 45.66 -9.56
C PHE A 4 -19.56 46.73 -10.48
N CYS A 5 -18.35 47.19 -10.20
CA CYS A 5 -17.61 48.12 -11.06
C CYS A 5 -16.21 47.57 -11.36
N LYS A 6 -15.91 47.48 -12.67
CA LYS A 6 -14.60 47.26 -13.33
C LYS A 6 -14.05 45.83 -13.41
N GLN A 7 -14.58 45.04 -14.35
CA GLN A 7 -13.78 44.04 -15.07
C GLN A 7 -13.54 44.52 -16.51
N ASN A 8 -12.28 44.83 -16.81
CA ASN A 8 -11.78 45.26 -18.10
C ASN A 8 -11.35 44.05 -18.94
N ARG A 9 -12.14 43.65 -19.94
CA ARG A 9 -11.66 42.97 -21.15
C ARG A 9 -12.72 43.05 -22.25
N SER A 10 -12.32 43.63 -23.39
CA SER A 10 -13.11 43.79 -24.60
C SER A 10 -13.55 42.44 -25.18
N VAL A 11 -14.82 42.09 -24.97
CA VAL A 11 -15.55 41.06 -25.73
C VAL A 11 -17.01 41.50 -25.78
N TRP A 12 -17.60 41.49 -26.98
CA TRP A 12 -18.89 42.09 -27.32
C TRP A 12 -20.05 41.53 -26.47
N VAL A 13 -20.70 42.36 -25.64
CA VAL A 13 -21.83 42.00 -24.77
C VAL A 13 -23.14 42.04 -25.56
N GLY A 14 -23.66 40.86 -25.93
CA GLY A 14 -25.05 40.63 -26.32
C GLY A 14 -25.79 39.93 -25.19
N LEU A 15 -26.70 40.65 -24.52
CA LEU A 15 -27.42 40.27 -23.30
C LEU A 15 -28.59 39.32 -23.58
N TRP A 16 -28.53 38.03 -23.22
CA TRP A 16 -29.68 37.22 -22.73
C TRP A 16 -29.18 36.01 -21.90
N GLY A 17 -29.24 36.11 -20.56
CA GLY A 17 -29.67 35.02 -19.67
C GLY A 17 -28.72 33.87 -19.25
N ILE A 18 -28.28 33.94 -17.98
CA ILE A 18 -28.27 32.83 -17.00
C ILE A 18 -27.08 31.85 -16.96
N LEU A 19 -26.64 31.62 -15.72
CA LEU A 19 -25.78 30.55 -15.18
C LEU A 19 -24.26 30.81 -15.16
N VAL A 20 -23.83 31.30 -13.99
CA VAL A 20 -22.53 30.94 -13.41
C VAL A 20 -22.42 29.41 -13.43
N LEU A 21 -21.65 28.88 -14.38
CA LEU A 21 -21.30 27.47 -14.44
C LEU A 21 -19.83 27.35 -14.05
N LEU A 22 -19.62 26.91 -12.81
CA LEU A 22 -18.34 26.44 -12.28
C LEU A 22 -17.58 25.65 -13.35
N THR A 23 -16.44 26.14 -13.81
CA THR A 23 -15.41 25.25 -14.32
C THR A 23 -14.65 24.71 -13.11
N VAL A 24 -15.23 23.70 -12.45
CA VAL A 24 -14.42 22.76 -11.67
C VAL A 24 -13.39 22.25 -12.66
N ALA A 25 -12.12 22.59 -12.45
CA ALA A 25 -11.03 21.89 -13.09
C ALA A 25 -11.17 20.44 -12.65
N ALA A 26 -11.74 19.61 -13.51
CA ALA A 26 -11.67 18.17 -13.37
C ALA A 26 -10.17 17.86 -13.47
N CYS A 27 -9.52 17.66 -12.33
CA CYS A 27 -8.32 16.87 -12.28
C CYS A 27 -8.82 15.44 -12.56
N PRO A 28 -8.55 14.85 -13.73
CA PRO A 28 -8.71 13.41 -13.85
C PRO A 28 -7.65 12.80 -12.93
N GLY A 29 -7.99 12.66 -11.65
CA GLY A 29 -7.30 11.76 -10.76
C GLY A 29 -7.60 10.37 -11.27
N SER A 30 -6.73 9.83 -12.12
CA SER A 30 -6.75 8.41 -12.43
C SER A 30 -6.52 7.68 -11.12
N ALA A 31 -7.61 7.22 -10.49
CA ALA A 31 -7.53 6.25 -9.41
C ALA A 31 -7.01 4.97 -10.03
N ARG A 32 -5.69 4.74 -9.97
CA ARG A 32 -5.12 3.44 -10.25
C ARG A 32 -5.47 2.56 -9.06
N ALA A 33 -6.11 1.42 -9.31
CA ALA A 33 -6.12 0.35 -8.34
C ALA A 33 -4.66 -0.04 -8.12
N GLN A 34 -4.14 0.16 -6.91
CA GLN A 34 -2.80 -0.28 -6.57
C GLN A 34 -2.84 -1.79 -6.38
N GLU A 35 -2.20 -2.51 -7.29
CA GLU A 35 -2.08 -3.96 -7.20
C GLU A 35 -0.78 -4.31 -6.48
N ILE A 36 -0.79 -5.45 -5.79
CA ILE A 36 0.40 -5.99 -5.13
C ILE A 36 1.17 -6.81 -6.16
N VAL A 37 2.41 -6.42 -6.43
CA VAL A 37 3.26 -7.08 -7.44
C VAL A 37 4.31 -8.01 -6.84
N ALA A 38 4.72 -7.74 -5.60
CA ALA A 38 5.69 -8.56 -4.89
C ALA A 38 5.38 -8.58 -3.40
N ALA A 39 5.83 -9.64 -2.74
CA ALA A 39 5.75 -9.75 -1.29
C ALA A 39 6.99 -10.46 -0.76
N GLU A 40 7.47 -10.03 0.41
CA GLU A 40 8.63 -10.64 1.04
C GLU A 40 8.46 -10.74 2.56
N TYR A 41 9.19 -11.66 3.17
CA TYR A 41 9.24 -11.83 4.60
C TYR A 41 10.69 -11.98 5.12
N TYR A 42 10.90 -11.63 6.38
CA TYR A 42 12.16 -11.81 7.09
C TYR A 42 11.91 -12.14 8.57
N ILE A 43 12.89 -12.79 9.20
CA ILE A 43 12.83 -13.20 10.60
C ILE A 43 13.92 -12.43 11.38
N ASP A 44 13.50 -11.79 12.47
CA ASP A 44 14.28 -11.00 13.43
C ASP A 44 14.98 -9.74 12.89
N ALA A 45 15.91 -9.88 11.95
CA ALA A 45 16.68 -8.78 11.38
C ALA A 45 16.17 -8.39 10.00
N ASP A 46 15.94 -7.09 9.77
CA ASP A 46 15.56 -6.57 8.45
C ASP A 46 16.80 -6.56 7.52
N PRO A 47 16.80 -7.32 6.42
CA PRO A 47 17.89 -7.30 5.44
C PRO A 47 17.89 -6.04 4.57
N GLY A 48 16.83 -5.22 4.64
CA GLY A 48 16.58 -4.10 3.74
C GLY A 48 15.61 -4.46 2.62
N LEU A 49 15.02 -3.44 1.98
CA LEU A 49 13.96 -3.56 0.97
C LEU A 49 14.39 -4.42 -0.23
N GLY A 50 13.57 -5.41 -0.62
CA GLY A 50 13.84 -6.31 -1.74
C GLY A 50 14.95 -7.35 -1.51
N LEU A 51 15.45 -7.47 -0.27
CA LEU A 51 16.48 -8.44 0.11
C LEU A 51 15.93 -9.53 1.04
N GLY A 52 14.61 -9.56 1.28
CA GLY A 52 13.94 -10.60 2.04
C GLY A 52 13.66 -11.85 1.21
N THR A 53 13.01 -12.83 1.84
CA THR A 53 12.56 -14.02 1.13
C THR A 53 11.25 -13.70 0.42
N SER A 54 11.27 -13.69 -0.91
CA SER A 54 10.09 -13.41 -1.72
C SER A 54 9.07 -14.56 -1.68
N PHE A 55 7.78 -14.21 -1.72
CA PHE A 55 6.69 -15.16 -1.88
C PHE A 55 5.64 -14.61 -2.86
N VAL A 56 4.78 -15.50 -3.38
CA VAL A 56 3.75 -15.13 -4.35
C VAL A 56 2.57 -14.49 -3.59
N PRO A 57 2.27 -13.21 -3.82
CA PRO A 57 1.05 -12.60 -3.28
C PRO A 57 -0.19 -13.19 -3.98
N GLY A 58 -1.37 -12.98 -3.39
CA GLY A 58 -2.64 -13.35 -4.02
C GLY A 58 -2.86 -12.71 -5.40
N PRO A 59 -3.86 -13.16 -6.16
CA PRO A 59 -4.15 -12.63 -7.50
C PRO A 59 -4.31 -11.11 -7.48
N ALA A 60 -3.72 -10.46 -8.49
CA ALA A 60 -3.73 -9.01 -8.61
C ALA A 60 -5.16 -8.45 -8.70
N GLY A 61 -5.40 -7.33 -8.03
CA GLY A 61 -6.71 -6.65 -8.03
C GLY A 61 -7.77 -7.29 -7.14
N GLU A 62 -7.46 -8.39 -6.43
CA GLU A 62 -8.39 -9.06 -5.54
C GLU A 62 -7.93 -9.01 -4.07
N THR A 63 -8.89 -8.96 -3.15
CA THR A 63 -8.61 -9.23 -1.74
C THR A 63 -8.58 -10.73 -1.55
N THR A 64 -7.42 -11.31 -1.26
CA THR A 64 -7.26 -12.75 -1.08
C THR A 64 -6.45 -13.05 0.18
N ASP A 65 -6.93 -14.00 0.97
CA ASP A 65 -6.17 -14.56 2.08
C ASP A 65 -5.07 -15.48 1.54
N THR A 66 -3.82 -15.04 1.65
CA THR A 66 -2.66 -15.82 1.20
C THR A 66 -2.05 -16.53 2.41
N THR A 67 -2.03 -17.87 2.36
CA THR A 67 -1.31 -18.67 3.37
C THR A 67 0.10 -18.97 2.88
N ILE A 68 1.10 -18.58 3.67
CA ILE A 68 2.51 -18.88 3.41
C ILE A 68 3.05 -19.88 4.43
N THR A 69 3.88 -20.81 3.96
CA THR A 69 4.61 -21.74 4.82
C THR A 69 6.04 -21.24 4.98
N ILE A 70 6.42 -20.89 6.20
CA ILE A 70 7.77 -20.40 6.52
C ILE A 70 8.51 -21.49 7.29
N PRO A 71 9.66 -21.98 6.78
CA PRO A 71 10.45 -22.96 7.50
C PRO A 71 11.08 -22.31 8.74
N ALA A 72 10.75 -22.83 9.92
CA ALA A 72 11.39 -22.45 11.19
C ALA A 72 12.67 -23.26 11.49
N THR A 73 13.18 -23.99 10.50
CA THR A 73 14.35 -24.87 10.65
C THR A 73 15.60 -24.06 10.94
N GLY A 74 16.31 -24.39 12.03
CA GLY A 74 17.55 -23.72 12.42
C GLY A 74 17.36 -22.46 13.28
N LEU A 75 16.13 -22.11 13.66
CA LEU A 75 15.90 -21.08 14.66
C LEU A 75 16.24 -21.61 16.06
N VAL A 76 16.93 -20.77 16.84
CA VAL A 76 17.28 -21.07 18.22
C VAL A 76 16.01 -21.05 19.08
N PRO A 77 15.85 -21.92 20.10
CA PRO A 77 14.74 -21.79 21.03
C PRO A 77 14.69 -20.39 21.68
N GLY A 78 13.56 -19.69 21.52
CA GLY A 78 13.51 -18.27 21.84
C GLY A 78 12.27 -17.55 21.32
N LEU A 79 12.24 -16.25 21.57
CA LEU A 79 11.23 -15.34 21.01
C LEU A 79 11.75 -14.82 19.67
N HIS A 80 10.94 -14.94 18.63
CA HIS A 80 11.25 -14.47 17.29
C HIS A 80 10.17 -13.54 16.77
N VAL A 81 10.55 -12.65 15.86
CA VAL A 81 9.63 -11.77 15.15
C VAL A 81 9.71 -12.08 13.67
N ILE A 82 8.57 -12.41 13.07
CA ILE A 82 8.44 -12.44 11.62
C ILE A 82 7.84 -11.12 11.15
N ALA A 83 8.43 -10.55 10.12
CA ALA A 83 7.91 -9.39 9.44
C ALA A 83 7.60 -9.73 7.99
N THR A 84 6.48 -9.22 7.48
CA THR A 84 6.07 -9.33 6.08
C THR A 84 5.83 -7.95 5.52
N ARG A 85 6.21 -7.72 4.27
CA ARG A 85 5.90 -6.48 3.55
C ARG A 85 5.60 -6.77 2.09
N VAL A 86 4.78 -5.93 1.49
CA VAL A 86 4.33 -6.05 0.11
C VAL A 86 4.76 -4.84 -0.69
N GLN A 87 4.96 -5.02 -1.99
CA GLN A 87 5.28 -3.97 -2.93
C GLN A 87 4.12 -3.75 -3.88
N ASP A 88 3.78 -2.49 -4.11
CA ASP A 88 2.75 -2.10 -5.09
C ASP A 88 3.31 -1.96 -6.51
N THR A 89 2.42 -1.76 -7.48
CA THR A 89 2.79 -1.51 -8.90
C THR A 89 3.63 -0.27 -9.13
N ASP A 90 3.69 0.66 -8.18
CA ASP A 90 4.49 1.88 -8.26
C ASP A 90 5.90 1.67 -7.66
N GLY A 91 6.19 0.45 -7.20
CA GLY A 91 7.46 0.05 -6.61
C GLY A 91 7.60 0.46 -5.14
N ALA A 92 6.55 0.99 -4.51
CA ALA A 92 6.57 1.38 -3.11
C ALA A 92 6.32 0.16 -2.22
N TRP A 93 7.10 0.06 -1.14
CA TRP A 93 6.95 -0.98 -0.13
C TRP A 93 5.99 -0.53 0.97
N SER A 94 5.14 -1.45 1.42
CA SER A 94 4.25 -1.24 2.55
C SER A 94 5.03 -1.10 3.86
N VAL A 95 4.36 -0.56 4.88
CA VAL A 95 4.81 -0.74 6.27
C VAL A 95 4.84 -2.25 6.56
N PRO A 96 5.92 -2.78 7.17
CA PRO A 96 5.99 -4.20 7.49
C PRO A 96 4.95 -4.56 8.58
N ASP A 97 4.18 -5.63 8.33
CA ASP A 97 3.36 -6.26 9.38
C ASP A 97 4.23 -7.24 10.15
N THR A 98 4.24 -7.14 11.47
CA THR A 98 5.09 -7.96 12.34
C THR A 98 4.27 -8.85 13.25
N ARG A 99 4.65 -10.12 13.35
CA ARG A 99 4.05 -11.09 14.26
C ARG A 99 5.14 -11.73 15.11
N THR A 100 4.85 -11.90 16.40
CA THR A 100 5.78 -12.53 17.33
C THR A 100 5.38 -13.97 17.56
N PHE A 101 6.35 -14.88 17.54
CA PHE A 101 6.15 -16.29 17.85
C PHE A 101 7.31 -16.81 18.73
N ARG A 102 7.10 -17.95 19.37
CA ARG A 102 8.09 -18.58 20.25
C ARG A 102 8.45 -19.97 19.72
N VAL A 103 9.74 -20.20 19.56
CA VAL A 103 10.29 -21.53 19.28
C VAL A 103 10.60 -22.19 20.62
N LEU A 104 10.01 -23.35 20.87
CA LEU A 104 10.29 -24.15 22.06
C LEU A 104 11.53 -25.00 21.82
N ALA A 105 12.31 -25.22 22.87
CA ALA A 105 13.37 -26.21 22.82
C ALA A 105 12.72 -27.59 22.68
N ASP A 106 13.33 -28.45 21.88
CA ASP A 106 12.95 -29.86 21.87
C ASP A 106 13.33 -30.45 23.23
N THR A 107 12.34 -30.62 24.10
CA THR A 107 12.52 -31.24 25.41
C THR A 107 12.28 -32.75 25.33
N THR A 108 12.51 -33.39 24.18
CA THR A 108 12.42 -34.86 24.05
C THR A 108 13.54 -35.51 24.86
N ASN A 109 13.33 -35.50 26.17
CA ASN A 109 13.94 -36.35 27.17
C ASN A 109 12.88 -37.42 27.49
N GLU A 110 12.41 -38.18 26.50
CA GLU A 110 11.70 -39.43 26.77
C GLU A 110 12.74 -40.56 26.65
N PRO A 111 13.04 -41.31 27.73
CA PRO A 111 13.95 -42.45 27.71
C PRO A 111 13.41 -43.63 26.90
#